data_AF-A0A7K3RRJ4-F1
#
_entry.id   AF-A0A7K3RRJ4-F1
#
_cell.length_a   1.000
_cell.length_b   1.000
_cell.length_c   1.000
_cell.angle_alpha   90.00
_cell.angle_beta   90.00
_cell.angle_gamma   90.00
#
_symmetry.space_group_name_H-M   'P 1'
#
loop_
_entity.id
_entity.type
_entity.pdbx_description
1 polymer ?
#
loop_
_entity_poly.entity_id
_entity_poly.type
_entity_poly.pdbx_seq_one_letter_code
_entity_poly.pdbx_strand_id
1 'polypeptide(L)'
;MAQRTPSAAVLVLHGGRETGTEPPPPGPLNLPGVRMRPFVRAVDRAARAVGGNVLVTPVRYGHRGWNGDRADPFHDAVAALDALREEAGDDLPVV
;
A
#
# COMPACT_ATOMS: atom_id res chain seq x y z
N MET A 1 -23.21 2.65 -12.63
CA MET A 1 -22.03 2.91 -13.49
C MET A 1 -21.08 1.74 -13.30
N ALA A 2 -20.81 0.94 -14.32
CA ALA A 2 -19.83 -0.14 -14.22
C ALA A 2 -18.47 0.47 -13.80
N GLN A 3 -17.92 0.03 -12.67
CA GLN A 3 -16.55 0.40 -12.31
C GLN A 3 -15.65 -0.18 -13.40
N ARG A 4 -14.88 0.67 -14.09
CA ARG A 4 -13.86 0.16 -15.01
C ARG A 4 -12.88 -0.67 -14.18
N THR A 5 -12.48 -1.82 -14.70
CA THR A 5 -11.38 -2.61 -14.14
C THR A 5 -10.10 -1.74 -14.12
N PRO A 6 -9.34 -1.72 -13.03
CA PRO A 6 -8.08 -0.97 -12.97
C PRO A 6 -7.10 -1.50 -14.03
N SER A 7 -6.34 -0.59 -14.63
CA SER A 7 -5.32 -0.92 -15.64
C SER A 7 -3.94 -1.18 -15.03
N ALA A 8 -3.71 -0.75 -13.80
CA ALA A 8 -2.53 -1.01 -12.99
C ALA A 8 -2.82 -0.71 -11.52
N ALA A 9 -1.90 -1.09 -10.63
CA ALA A 9 -1.89 -0.68 -9.24
C ALA A 9 -0.52 -0.15 -8.78
N VAL A 10 -0.55 0.70 -7.77
CA VAL A 10 0.61 1.21 -7.06
C VAL A 10 0.45 0.88 -5.59
N LEU A 11 1.33 0.04 -5.05
CA LEU A 11 1.40 -0.28 -3.63
C LEU A 11 2.35 0.70 -2.94
N VAL A 12 1.84 1.42 -1.94
CA VAL A 12 2.65 2.38 -1.19
C VAL A 12 3.03 1.78 0.16
N LEU A 13 4.29 1.37 0.26
CA LEU A 13 4.90 0.83 1.47
C LEU A 13 5.53 1.97 2.26
N HIS A 14 5.03 2.25 3.45
CA HIS A 14 5.66 3.24 4.29
C HIS A 14 6.92 2.66 4.97
N GLY A 15 7.96 3.47 5.14
CA GLY A 15 9.06 3.08 6.05
C GLY A 15 8.58 2.92 7.49
N GLY A 16 9.42 2.48 8.41
CA GLY A 16 8.98 2.21 9.77
C GLY A 16 10.13 2.19 10.75
N ARG A 17 10.01 1.38 11.79
CA ARG A 17 11.09 1.09 12.73
C ARG A 17 11.80 -0.19 12.29
N GLU A 18 13.04 -0.35 12.74
CA GLU A 18 13.74 -1.64 12.62
C GLU A 18 13.07 -2.70 13.51
N THR A 19 12.62 -2.31 14.72
CA THR A 19 12.03 -3.22 15.71
C THR A 19 10.72 -2.70 16.32
N GLY A 20 9.86 -3.63 16.72
CA GLY A 20 8.58 -3.39 17.37
C GLY A 20 7.49 -4.35 16.88
N THR A 21 6.98 -5.17 17.79
CA THR A 21 5.98 -6.22 17.54
C THR A 21 4.57 -5.79 17.95
N GLU A 22 4.38 -4.52 18.26
CA GLU A 22 3.08 -3.93 18.50
C GLU A 22 2.56 -3.29 17.21
N PRO A 23 1.23 -3.21 17.05
CA PRO A 23 0.64 -2.58 15.88
C PRO A 23 1.00 -1.10 15.79
N PRO A 24 1.08 -0.53 14.57
CA PRO A 24 1.18 0.90 14.39
C PRO A 24 0.03 1.64 15.10
N PRO A 25 0.30 2.80 15.73
CA PRO A 25 -0.76 3.56 16.39
C PRO A 25 -1.83 4.00 15.37
N PRO A 26 -3.11 4.09 15.76
CA PRO A 26 -4.18 4.32 14.80
C PRO A 26 -4.14 5.73 14.20
N GLY A 27 -4.62 5.82 12.95
CA GLY A 27 -4.94 7.08 12.29
C GLY A 27 -3.74 8.04 12.18
N PRO A 28 -3.87 9.31 12.61
CA PRO A 28 -2.84 10.33 12.42
C PRO A 28 -1.58 10.12 13.28
N LEU A 29 -1.65 9.23 14.27
CA LEU A 29 -0.50 8.90 15.12
C LEU A 29 0.50 7.99 14.42
N ASN A 30 0.10 7.27 13.35
CA ASN A 30 1.03 6.55 12.49
C ASN A 30 1.78 7.54 11.57
N LEU A 31 2.72 8.29 12.13
CA LEU A 31 3.51 9.29 11.40
C LEU A 31 4.16 8.71 10.12
N PRO A 32 4.72 7.47 10.13
CA PRO A 32 5.22 6.86 8.91
C PRO A 32 4.17 6.67 7.81
N GLY A 33 2.96 6.24 8.14
CA GLY A 33 1.86 6.18 7.18
C GLY A 33 1.39 7.57 6.74
N VAL A 34 1.29 8.52 7.68
CA VAL A 34 0.81 9.88 7.41
C VAL A 34 1.73 10.65 6.46
N ARG A 35 3.06 10.51 6.61
CA ARG A 35 4.02 11.17 5.70
C ARG A 35 3.94 10.69 4.25
N MET A 36 3.34 9.52 4.01
CA MET A 36 3.12 8.99 2.65
C MET A 36 1.85 9.52 1.98
N ARG A 37 0.93 10.16 2.73
CA ARG A 37 -0.33 10.69 2.16
C ARG A 37 -0.13 11.68 0.99
N PRO A 38 0.86 12.60 1.02
CA PRO A 38 1.11 13.47 -0.13
C PRO A 38 1.52 12.68 -1.38
N PHE A 39 2.33 11.62 -1.23
CA PHE A 39 2.75 10.75 -2.34
C PHE A 39 1.56 9.99 -2.94
N VAL A 40 0.76 9.34 -2.09
CA VAL A 40 -0.48 8.66 -2.54
C VAL A 40 -1.37 9.61 -3.33
N ARG A 41 -1.59 10.83 -2.82
CA ARG A 41 -2.40 11.85 -3.50
C ARG A 41 -1.78 12.32 -4.81
N ALA A 42 -0.46 12.47 -4.86
CA ALA A 42 0.24 12.90 -6.07
C ALA A 42 0.12 11.84 -7.17
N VAL A 43 0.32 10.56 -6.84
CA VAL A 43 0.19 9.44 -7.78
C VAL A 43 -1.25 9.30 -8.27
N ASP A 44 -2.24 9.32 -7.37
CA ASP A 44 -3.66 9.24 -7.75
C ASP A 44 -4.06 10.40 -8.67
N ARG A 45 -3.61 11.62 -8.36
CA ARG A 45 -3.86 12.81 -9.21
C ARG A 45 -3.20 12.67 -10.58
N ALA A 46 -1.95 12.21 -10.64
CA ALA A 46 -1.22 12.03 -11.88
C ALA A 46 -1.89 10.97 -12.77
N ALA A 47 -2.30 9.83 -12.19
CA ALA A 47 -3.01 8.78 -12.89
C ALA A 47 -4.34 9.28 -13.50
N ARG A 48 -5.12 10.04 -12.73
CA ARG A 48 -6.37 10.64 -13.22
C ARG A 48 -6.13 11.66 -14.33
N ALA A 49 -5.08 12.46 -14.23
CA ALA A 49 -4.77 13.51 -15.21
C ALA A 49 -4.46 12.94 -16.60
N VAL A 50 -3.90 11.73 -16.67
CA VAL A 50 -3.65 11.02 -17.94
C VAL A 50 -4.80 10.08 -18.35
N GLY A 51 -5.94 10.14 -17.66
CA GLY A 51 -7.11 9.30 -17.93
C GLY A 51 -6.96 7.83 -17.51
N GLY A 52 -5.89 7.50 -16.77
CA GLY A 52 -5.62 6.16 -16.27
C GLY A 52 -6.56 5.75 -15.14
N ASN A 53 -6.86 4.46 -15.05
CA ASN A 53 -7.57 3.87 -13.92
C ASN A 53 -6.58 3.07 -13.07
N VAL A 54 -5.78 3.77 -12.27
CA VAL A 54 -4.72 3.16 -11.45
C VAL A 54 -5.18 3.09 -10.00
N LEU A 55 -5.13 1.90 -9.40
CA LEU A 55 -5.41 1.74 -7.98
C LEU A 55 -4.17 2.13 -7.16
N VAL A 56 -4.25 3.18 -6.34
CA VAL A 56 -3.14 3.58 -5.46
C VAL A 56 -3.50 3.20 -4.03
N THR A 57 -2.85 2.17 -3.48
CA THR A 57 -3.21 1.61 -2.18
C THR A 57 -2.02 1.58 -1.22
N PRO A 58 -2.10 2.26 -0.06
CA PRO A 58 -1.08 2.14 0.97
C PRO A 58 -1.24 0.82 1.74
N VAL A 59 -0.13 0.11 1.96
CA VAL A 59 -0.12 -1.14 2.75
C VAL A 59 -0.32 -0.82 4.23
N ARG A 60 -1.13 -1.64 4.90
CA ARG A 60 -1.34 -1.56 6.35
C ARG A 60 -0.44 -2.58 7.03
N TYR A 61 0.50 -2.12 7.86
CA TYR A 61 1.36 -3.04 8.60
C TYR A 61 0.69 -3.52 9.88
N GLY A 62 0.79 -4.81 10.16
CA GLY A 62 0.38 -5.43 11.41
C GLY A 62 1.34 -5.13 12.56
N HIS A 63 2.62 -4.86 12.22
CA HIS A 63 3.67 -4.53 13.17
C HIS A 63 4.46 -3.30 12.73
N ARG A 64 4.92 -2.50 13.70
CA ARG A 64 5.68 -1.28 13.39
C ARG A 64 7.13 -1.50 12.97
N GLY A 65 7.69 -2.66 13.34
CA GLY A 65 9.09 -3.04 13.14
C GLY A 65 9.28 -3.99 11.97
N TRP A 66 10.46 -3.94 11.35
CA TRP A 66 10.94 -5.01 10.45
C TRP A 66 11.11 -6.34 11.20
N ASN A 67 11.59 -6.27 12.44
CA ASN A 67 11.72 -7.40 13.38
C ASN A 67 12.68 -8.51 12.90
N GLY A 68 13.78 -8.12 12.25
CA GLY A 68 14.84 -9.03 11.82
C GLY A 68 14.32 -10.07 10.82
N ASP A 69 14.55 -11.35 11.11
CA ASP A 69 14.15 -12.46 10.26
C ASP A 69 12.63 -12.63 10.14
N ARG A 70 11.85 -12.06 11.06
CA ARG A 70 10.38 -12.06 10.95
C ARG A 70 9.91 -11.25 9.75
N ALA A 71 10.64 -10.20 9.37
CA ALA A 71 10.32 -9.33 8.25
C ALA A 71 8.82 -8.98 8.17
N ASP A 72 8.17 -8.63 9.29
CA ASP A 72 6.69 -8.52 9.32
C ASP A 72 6.12 -7.62 8.19
N PRO A 73 6.73 -6.46 7.85
CA PRO A 73 6.25 -5.63 6.74
C PRO A 73 6.34 -6.30 5.35
N PHE A 74 7.27 -7.24 5.16
CA PHE A 74 7.35 -8.02 3.92
C PHE A 74 6.12 -8.93 3.77
N HIS A 75 5.73 -9.63 4.84
CA HIS A 75 4.55 -10.48 4.81
C HIS A 75 3.26 -9.67 4.65
N ASP A 76 3.18 -8.48 5.27
CA ASP A 76 2.06 -7.56 5.06
C ASP A 76 1.97 -7.08 3.59
N ALA A 77 3.11 -6.83 2.94
CA ALA A 77 3.15 -6.45 1.54
C ALA A 77 2.75 -7.60 0.60
N VAL A 78 3.21 -8.83 0.88
CA VAL A 78 2.79 -10.02 0.12
C VAL A 78 1.30 -10.26 0.26
N ALA A 79 0.75 -10.18 1.47
CA ALA A 79 -0.68 -10.32 1.70
C ALA A 79 -1.50 -9.24 0.96
N ALA A 80 -1.00 -8.00 0.90
CA ALA A 80 -1.65 -6.94 0.14
C ALA A 80 -1.60 -7.18 -1.38
N LEU A 81 -0.51 -7.76 -1.89
CA LEU A 81 -0.41 -8.18 -3.30
C LEU A 81 -1.39 -9.30 -3.63
N ASP A 82 -1.50 -10.30 -2.76
CA ASP A 82 -2.40 -11.43 -2.98
C ASP A 82 -3.88 -10.98 -2.95
N ALA A 83 -4.26 -10.13 -2.00
CA ALA A 83 -5.60 -9.54 -1.97
C ALA A 83 -5.90 -8.71 -3.23
N LEU A 84 -4.91 -7.95 -3.73
CA LEU A 84 -5.07 -7.19 -4.97
C LEU A 84 -5.28 -8.09 -6.19
N ARG A 85 -4.57 -9.22 -6.27
CA ARG A 85 -4.75 -10.22 -7.34
C ARG A 85 -6.13 -10.87 -7.27
N GLU A 86 -6.60 -11.21 -6.07
CA GLU A 86 -7.95 -11.75 -5.87
C GLU A 86 -9.04 -10.77 -6.31
N GLU A 87 -8.86 -9.46 -6.05
CA GLU A 87 -9.85 -8.44 -6.39
C GLU A 87 -9.81 -8.01 -7.87
N ALA A 88 -8.63 -7.93 -8.47
CA ALA A 88 -8.43 -7.27 -9.77
C ALA A 88 -7.84 -8.16 -10.87
N GLY A 89 -7.43 -9.39 -10.54
CA GLY A 89 -6.86 -10.39 -11.45
C GLY A 89 -5.33 -10.43 -11.45
N ASP A 90 -4.77 -11.58 -11.84
CA ASP A 90 -3.33 -11.87 -11.80
C ASP A 90 -2.50 -11.06 -12.82
N ASP A 91 -3.12 -10.61 -13.90
CA ASP A 91 -2.45 -9.88 -14.98
C ASP A 91 -2.28 -8.38 -14.68
N LEU A 92 -2.76 -7.89 -13.52
CA LEU A 92 -2.67 -6.48 -13.16
C LEU A 92 -1.21 -6.09 -12.90
N PRO A 93 -0.63 -5.14 -13.66
CA PRO A 93 0.70 -4.63 -13.36
C PRO A 93 0.69 -3.90 -12.02
N VAL A 94 1.63 -4.25 -11.13
CA VAL A 94 1.79 -3.63 -9.81
C VAL A 94 3.19 -3.05 -9.67
N VAL A 95 3.28 -1.82 -9.16
CA VAL A 95 4.54 -1.12 -8.82
C VAL A 95 4.55 -0.62 -7.39
#